data_AF-A0A7G2FIH6-F1
#
_entry.id   AF-A0A7G2FIH6-F1
#
_cell.length_a   1.000
_cell.length_b   1.000
_cell.length_c   1.000
_cell.angle_alpha   90.00
_cell.angle_beta   90.00
_cell.angle_gamma   90.00
#
_symmetry.space_group_name_H-M   'P 1'
#
loop_
_entity.id
_entity.type
_entity.pdbx_description
1 polymer ?
#
loop_
_entity_poly.entity_id
_entity_poly.type
_entity_poly.pdbx_seq_one_letter_code
_entity_poly.pdbx_strand_id
1 'polypeptide(L)'
;MGSSSKNIEQAQDRYLEWMSLQSQRIPELKQLLAQRRSHGDEDNDNKLRELTGKIIGDFKNYAAKRADLAHRCSSNYYAPTWNSPLENALIWMGGCRPSSFFRLVYALCGSQTEIRVTQFLRNIDGYESSGGGGGASLSDLSAEQLAKINVLHVKIIDEEEKMTKKVSSLQEDAADIPIATVAYEMENVGEPNVVVDQALDKQEEAMARLLVEADNLRVDTLAKILGILSPVQGADFLLAGKKLHLSMHEWGTMRDRRRRDCMVDTEGNAGGEEGK
;
A
#
# COMPACT_ATOMS: atom_id res chain seq x y z
N MET A 1 -22.88 -14.48 14.70
CA MET A 1 -22.67 -14.29 13.24
C MET A 1 -23.06 -12.89 12.73
N GLY A 2 -24.24 -12.34 13.05
CA GLY A 2 -24.68 -11.04 12.48
C GLY A 2 -23.85 -9.78 12.85
N SER A 3 -23.06 -9.78 13.93
CA SER A 3 -22.19 -8.64 14.27
C SER A 3 -20.83 -8.69 13.57
N SER A 4 -20.30 -9.88 13.27
CA SER A 4 -18.99 -10.03 12.61
C SER A 4 -19.07 -9.68 11.12
N SER A 5 -20.13 -10.14 10.42
CA SER A 5 -20.40 -9.74 9.03
C SER A 5 -20.48 -8.21 8.87
N LYS A 6 -21.19 -7.55 9.79
CA LYS A 6 -21.30 -6.08 9.80
C LYS A 6 -19.96 -5.38 10.00
N ASN A 7 -19.07 -5.93 10.83
CA ASN A 7 -17.73 -5.35 11.03
C ASN A 7 -16.85 -5.49 9.77
N ILE A 8 -16.97 -6.62 9.06
CA ILE A 8 -16.24 -6.88 7.81
C ILE A 8 -16.75 -5.95 6.70
N GLU A 9 -18.07 -5.85 6.53
CA GLU A 9 -18.71 -4.91 5.60
C GLU A 9 -18.27 -3.47 5.89
N GLN A 10 -18.26 -3.06 7.16
CA GLN A 10 -17.81 -1.72 7.55
C GLN A 10 -16.31 -1.48 7.23
N ALA A 11 -15.46 -2.50 7.40
CA ALA A 11 -14.05 -2.40 7.05
C ALA A 11 -13.85 -2.27 5.52
N GLN A 12 -14.64 -3.01 4.75
CA GLN A 12 -14.68 -2.93 3.28
C GLN A 12 -15.15 -1.55 2.81
N ASP A 13 -16.24 -1.03 3.36
CA ASP A 13 -16.77 0.29 3.01
C ASP A 13 -15.72 1.39 3.27
N ARG A 14 -15.06 1.35 4.43
CA ARG A 14 -13.96 2.28 4.76
C ARG A 14 -12.80 2.17 3.77
N TYR A 15 -12.48 0.98 3.26
CA TYR A 15 -11.48 0.79 2.22
C TYR A 15 -11.92 1.39 0.87
N LEU A 16 -13.18 1.18 0.46
CA LEU A 16 -13.71 1.73 -0.78
C LEU A 16 -13.76 3.27 -0.74
N GLU A 17 -14.19 3.85 0.38
CA GLU A 17 -14.10 5.29 0.64
C GLU A 17 -12.66 5.80 0.48
N TRP A 18 -11.70 5.08 1.06
CA TRP A 18 -10.28 5.41 0.98
C TRP A 18 -9.76 5.39 -0.45
N MET A 19 -10.07 4.33 -1.23
CA MET A 19 -9.66 4.21 -2.62
C MET A 19 -10.25 5.32 -3.49
N SER A 20 -11.53 5.65 -3.29
CA SER A 20 -12.19 6.78 -3.96
C SER A 20 -11.49 8.10 -3.64
N LEU A 21 -11.19 8.36 -2.37
CA LEU A 21 -10.48 9.55 -1.93
C LEU A 21 -9.07 9.64 -2.55
N GLN A 22 -8.34 8.52 -2.65
CA GLN A 22 -7.04 8.50 -3.31
C GLN A 22 -7.14 8.87 -4.80
N SER A 23 -8.16 8.35 -5.49
CA SER A 23 -8.43 8.66 -6.89
C SER A 23 -8.76 10.14 -7.10
N GLN A 24 -9.57 10.74 -6.22
CA GLN A 24 -9.94 12.16 -6.28
C GLN A 24 -8.74 13.11 -6.09
N ARG A 25 -7.73 12.73 -5.30
CA ARG A 25 -6.51 13.54 -5.10
C ARG A 25 -5.58 13.59 -6.31
N ILE A 26 -5.69 12.64 -7.25
CA ILE A 26 -4.83 12.59 -8.45
C ILE A 26 -5.03 13.80 -9.37
N PRO A 27 -6.25 14.17 -9.79
CA PRO A 27 -6.45 15.36 -10.62
C PRO A 27 -6.03 16.65 -9.91
N GLU A 28 -6.28 16.79 -8.60
CA GLU A 28 -5.82 17.93 -7.80
C GLU A 28 -4.29 18.09 -7.86
N LEU A 29 -3.55 17.00 -7.63
CA LEU A 29 -2.08 16.99 -7.73
C LEU A 29 -1.60 17.33 -9.15
N LYS A 30 -2.19 16.70 -10.18
CA LYS A 30 -1.83 16.96 -11.58
C LYS A 30 -2.04 18.43 -11.96
N GLN A 31 -3.17 19.02 -11.56
CA GLN A 31 -3.52 20.39 -11.89
C GLN A 31 -2.54 21.37 -11.24
N LEU A 32 -2.28 21.24 -9.93
CA LEU A 32 -1.34 22.13 -9.25
C LEU A 32 0.10 21.97 -9.78
N LEU A 33 0.53 20.74 -10.06
CA LEU A 33 1.82 20.49 -10.69
C LEU A 33 1.92 21.12 -12.09
N ALA A 34 0.83 21.14 -12.87
CA ALA A 34 0.79 21.80 -14.18
C ALA A 34 0.81 23.34 -14.06
N GLN A 35 0.03 23.90 -13.12
CA GLN A 35 0.00 25.35 -12.86
C GLN A 35 1.34 25.88 -12.39
N ARG A 36 2.02 25.12 -11.53
CA ARG A 36 3.39 25.41 -11.07
C ARG A 36 4.39 25.49 -12.22
N ARG A 37 4.20 24.69 -13.29
CA ARG A 37 5.08 24.69 -14.47
C ARG A 37 4.85 25.91 -15.36
N SER A 38 3.60 26.37 -15.49
CA SER A 38 3.25 27.52 -16.33
C SER A 38 3.52 28.86 -15.65
N HIS A 39 3.41 28.92 -14.32
CA HIS A 39 3.65 30.13 -13.53
C HIS A 39 4.53 29.78 -12.31
N GLY A 40 5.81 30.16 -12.39
CA GLY A 40 6.74 30.03 -11.26
C GLY A 40 6.39 31.06 -10.19
N ASP A 41 5.90 30.61 -9.03
CA ASP A 41 5.47 31.52 -7.96
C ASP A 41 5.47 30.83 -6.59
N GLU A 42 5.88 31.51 -5.52
CA GLU A 42 5.84 31.00 -4.13
C GLU A 42 4.44 30.54 -3.70
N ASP A 43 3.38 31.18 -4.22
CA ASP A 43 1.98 30.82 -3.95
C ASP A 43 1.66 29.37 -4.38
N ASN A 44 2.17 28.92 -5.52
CA ASN A 44 1.96 27.55 -6.00
C ASN A 44 2.67 26.51 -5.11
N ASP A 45 3.81 26.85 -4.51
CA ASP A 45 4.51 25.96 -3.57
C ASP A 45 3.73 25.85 -2.27
N ASN A 46 3.16 26.96 -1.79
CA ASN A 46 2.30 26.96 -0.62
C ASN A 46 1.04 26.10 -0.83
N LYS A 47 0.39 26.22 -2.00
CA LYS A 47 -0.74 25.35 -2.40
C LYS A 47 -0.35 23.87 -2.44
N LEU A 48 0.83 23.54 -2.98
CA LEU A 48 1.35 22.16 -2.99
C LEU A 48 1.63 21.64 -1.58
N ARG A 49 2.19 22.48 -0.68
CA ARG A 49 2.38 22.13 0.74
C ARG A 49 1.05 21.87 1.44
N GLU A 50 0.05 22.73 1.22
CA GLU A 50 -1.29 22.57 1.78
C GLU A 50 -1.93 21.26 1.31
N LEU A 51 -1.92 20.99 0.00
CA LEU A 51 -2.47 19.75 -0.54
C LEU A 51 -1.73 18.51 -0.03
N THR A 52 -0.40 18.58 0.06
CA THR A 52 0.42 17.49 0.62
C THR A 52 0.10 17.25 2.10
N GLY A 53 -0.06 18.31 2.89
CA GLY A 53 -0.52 18.23 4.28
C GLY A 53 -1.91 17.63 4.41
N LYS A 54 -2.85 18.02 3.53
CA LYS A 54 -4.19 17.44 3.45
C LYS A 54 -4.15 15.95 3.14
N ILE A 55 -3.32 15.52 2.19
CA ILE A 55 -3.13 14.11 1.85
C ILE A 55 -2.60 13.33 3.06
N ILE A 56 -1.61 13.87 3.80
CA ILE A 56 -1.15 13.24 5.05
C ILE A 56 -2.27 13.14 6.09
N GLY A 57 -3.12 14.17 6.19
CA GLY A 57 -4.35 14.13 6.99
C GLY A 57 -5.28 13.00 6.57
N ASP A 58 -5.49 12.81 5.26
CA ASP A 58 -6.29 11.72 4.72
C ASP A 58 -5.72 10.35 5.16
N PHE A 59 -4.40 10.14 5.07
CA PHE A 59 -3.74 8.92 5.54
C PHE A 59 -3.90 8.69 7.05
N LYS A 60 -3.73 9.75 7.87
CA LYS A 60 -3.93 9.69 9.33
C LYS A 60 -5.36 9.31 9.68
N ASN A 61 -6.34 9.93 9.01
CA ASN A 61 -7.75 9.63 9.23
C ASN A 61 -8.10 8.19 8.86
N TYR A 62 -7.55 7.68 7.76
CA TYR A 62 -7.75 6.29 7.37
C TYR A 62 -7.10 5.31 8.37
N ALA A 63 -5.88 5.57 8.81
CA ALA A 63 -5.22 4.78 9.86
C ALA A 63 -6.03 4.77 11.18
N ALA A 64 -6.55 5.92 11.61
CA ALA A 64 -7.40 6.02 12.80
C ALA A 64 -8.71 5.22 12.65
N LYS A 65 -9.37 5.33 11.49
CA LYS A 65 -10.54 4.51 11.15
C LYS A 65 -10.21 3.01 11.18
N ARG A 66 -9.02 2.59 10.75
CA ARG A 66 -8.62 1.18 10.83
C ARG A 66 -8.35 0.74 12.26
N ALA A 67 -7.67 1.57 13.06
CA ALA A 67 -7.41 1.30 14.47
C ALA A 67 -8.70 1.08 15.28
N ASP A 68 -9.73 1.89 15.03
CA ASP A 68 -11.06 1.76 15.65
C ASP A 68 -11.72 0.38 15.39
N LEU A 69 -11.51 -0.18 14.20
CA LEU A 69 -12.05 -1.50 13.84
C LEU A 69 -11.10 -2.66 14.08
N ALA A 70 -9.80 -2.40 14.28
CA ALA A 70 -8.77 -3.43 14.33
C ALA A 70 -9.09 -4.50 15.38
N HIS A 71 -9.60 -4.13 16.55
CA HIS A 71 -9.97 -5.06 17.61
C HIS A 71 -11.18 -5.97 17.30
N ARG A 72 -11.92 -5.69 16.23
CA ARG A 72 -13.16 -6.40 15.87
C ARG A 72 -13.04 -7.25 14.61
N CYS A 73 -12.00 -7.03 13.80
CA CYS A 73 -11.79 -7.71 12.53
C CYS A 73 -10.33 -7.66 12.06
N SER A 74 -9.35 -7.81 12.98
CA SER A 74 -7.92 -7.68 12.67
C SER A 74 -7.47 -8.62 11.57
N SER A 75 -7.83 -9.91 11.65
CA SER A 75 -7.51 -10.95 10.66
C SER A 75 -7.95 -10.57 9.24
N ASN A 76 -9.09 -9.90 9.08
CA ASN A 76 -9.60 -9.45 7.78
C ASN A 76 -8.75 -8.34 7.16
N TYR A 77 -7.96 -7.61 7.93
CA TYR A 77 -6.98 -6.69 7.35
C TYR A 77 -5.73 -7.40 6.83
N TYR A 78 -5.38 -8.59 7.35
CA TYR A 78 -4.24 -9.38 6.89
C TYR A 78 -4.55 -10.22 5.64
N ALA A 79 -5.83 -10.58 5.46
CA ALA A 79 -6.31 -11.27 4.26
C ALA A 79 -7.65 -10.66 3.79
N PRO A 80 -7.66 -9.40 3.31
CA PRO A 80 -8.89 -8.73 2.94
C PRO A 80 -9.58 -9.37 1.75
N THR A 81 -10.90 -9.52 1.86
CA THR A 81 -11.76 -10.06 0.79
C THR A 81 -12.01 -9.06 -0.34
N TRP A 82 -11.74 -7.77 -0.11
CA TRP A 82 -11.89 -6.69 -1.08
C TRP A 82 -10.64 -6.44 -1.94
N ASN A 83 -9.60 -7.24 -1.75
CA ASN A 83 -8.37 -7.23 -2.55
C ASN A 83 -8.33 -8.45 -3.47
N SER A 84 -7.63 -8.31 -4.61
CA SER A 84 -7.25 -9.46 -5.43
C SER A 84 -6.27 -10.39 -4.68
N PRO A 85 -6.16 -11.68 -5.05
CA PRO A 85 -5.13 -12.57 -4.52
C PRO A 85 -3.71 -12.04 -4.74
N LEU A 86 -3.47 -11.30 -5.84
CA LEU A 86 -2.19 -10.65 -6.09
C LEU A 86 -1.89 -9.55 -5.05
N GLU A 87 -2.87 -8.70 -4.75
CA GLU A 87 -2.72 -7.68 -3.71
C GLU A 87 -2.51 -8.33 -2.33
N ASN A 88 -3.24 -9.40 -2.01
CA ASN A 88 -3.08 -10.14 -0.77
C ASN A 88 -1.69 -10.80 -0.66
N ALA A 89 -1.13 -11.28 -1.76
CA ALA A 89 0.23 -11.83 -1.76
C ALA A 89 1.32 -10.76 -1.52
N LEU A 90 1.02 -9.49 -1.76
CA LEU A 90 1.95 -8.37 -1.58
C LEU A 90 1.69 -7.58 -0.28
N ILE A 91 0.70 -7.98 0.50
CA ILE A 91 0.36 -7.32 1.76
C ILE A 91 1.41 -7.66 2.82
N TRP A 92 1.82 -6.65 3.58
CA TRP A 92 2.55 -6.86 4.82
C TRP A 92 1.52 -6.91 5.96
N MET A 93 1.68 -6.18 7.06
CA MET A 93 0.64 -6.06 8.09
C MET A 93 -0.50 -5.15 7.65
N GLY A 94 -1.41 -5.69 6.85
CA GLY A 94 -2.62 -5.03 6.34
C GLY A 94 -2.40 -3.84 5.41
N GLY A 95 -1.26 -3.75 4.75
CA GLY A 95 -0.96 -2.72 3.76
C GLY A 95 0.44 -2.88 3.20
N CYS A 96 0.90 -1.92 2.40
CA CYS A 96 2.25 -1.94 1.84
C CYS A 96 3.34 -1.92 2.94
N ARG A 97 4.53 -2.42 2.62
CA ARG A 97 5.69 -2.28 3.49
C ARG A 97 6.32 -0.88 3.30
N PRO A 98 6.57 -0.07 4.36
CA PRO A 98 7.10 1.29 4.23
C PRO A 98 8.38 1.45 3.37
N SER A 99 9.27 0.45 3.32
CA SER A 99 10.47 0.41 2.48
C SER A 99 10.15 0.54 0.98
N SER A 100 8.93 0.17 0.57
CA SER A 100 8.44 0.40 -0.80
C SER A 100 8.35 1.89 -1.17
N PHE A 101 8.15 2.79 -0.21
CA PHE A 101 8.14 4.24 -0.45
C PHE A 101 9.52 4.71 -0.93
N PHE A 102 10.60 4.19 -0.34
CA PHE A 102 11.97 4.51 -0.74
C PHE A 102 12.30 3.89 -2.09
N ARG A 103 11.87 2.65 -2.35
CA ARG A 103 12.01 2.03 -3.69
C ARG A 103 11.34 2.87 -4.76
N LEU A 104 10.17 3.44 -4.47
CA LEU A 104 9.48 4.35 -5.38
C LEU A 104 10.29 5.64 -5.61
N VAL A 105 10.82 6.26 -4.55
CA VAL A 105 11.70 7.43 -4.69
C VAL A 105 12.90 7.11 -5.58
N TYR A 106 13.61 6.01 -5.33
CA TYR A 106 14.79 5.63 -6.11
C TYR A 106 14.45 5.30 -7.56
N ALA A 107 13.34 4.59 -7.81
CA ALA A 107 12.90 4.26 -9.16
C ALA A 107 12.54 5.51 -9.97
N LEU A 108 11.87 6.48 -9.34
CA LEU A 108 11.50 7.74 -9.99
C LEU A 108 12.71 8.65 -10.18
N CYS A 109 13.66 8.66 -9.26
CA CYS A 109 14.93 9.38 -9.41
C CYS A 109 15.78 8.78 -10.54
N GLY A 110 15.97 7.46 -10.54
CA GLY A 110 16.79 6.74 -11.49
C GLY A 110 16.27 6.82 -12.92
N SER A 111 15.00 6.48 -13.13
CA SER A 111 14.40 6.49 -14.48
C SER A 111 14.42 7.89 -15.12
N GLN A 112 14.18 8.93 -14.35
CA GLN A 112 14.17 10.30 -14.87
C GLN A 112 15.59 10.84 -15.12
N THR A 113 16.57 10.39 -14.32
CA THR A 113 17.99 10.68 -14.58
C THR A 113 18.46 10.00 -15.87
N GLU A 114 18.11 8.73 -16.07
CA GLU A 114 18.46 7.96 -17.27
C GLU A 114 17.90 8.62 -18.55
N ILE A 115 16.64 9.09 -18.51
CA ILE A 115 16.02 9.83 -19.61
C ILE A 115 16.83 11.09 -19.95
N ARG A 116 17.20 11.90 -18.94
CA ARG A 116 17.99 13.12 -19.14
C ARG A 116 19.38 12.84 -19.70
N VAL A 117 20.08 11.83 -19.18
CA VAL A 117 21.40 11.41 -19.67
C VAL A 117 21.30 10.93 -21.13
N THR A 118 20.28 10.13 -21.45
CA THR A 118 20.07 9.63 -22.82
C THR A 118 19.76 10.77 -23.79
N GLN A 119 18.97 11.76 -23.37
CA GLN A 119 18.67 12.96 -24.18
C GLN A 119 19.93 13.80 -24.42
N PHE A 120 20.73 14.03 -23.38
CA PHE A 120 22.01 14.73 -23.47
C PHE A 120 22.98 14.02 -24.42
N LEU A 121 23.17 12.71 -24.27
CA LEU A 121 24.07 11.92 -25.12
C LEU A 121 23.62 11.86 -26.59
N ARG A 122 22.34 12.08 -26.88
CA ARG A 122 21.80 12.07 -28.25
C ARG A 122 21.83 13.44 -28.93
N ASN A 123 22.39 14.49 -28.31
CA ASN A 123 22.40 15.87 -28.82
C ASN A 123 21.02 16.32 -29.33
N ILE A 124 19.94 15.93 -28.64
CA ILE A 124 18.60 16.44 -28.95
C ILE A 124 18.49 17.81 -28.26
N ASP A 125 19.22 18.79 -28.79
CA ASP A 125 19.07 20.18 -28.41
C ASP A 125 17.78 20.71 -29.02
N GLY A 126 16.73 20.90 -28.21
CA GLY A 126 15.59 21.74 -28.60
C GLY A 126 14.20 21.11 -28.73
N TYR A 127 13.94 19.90 -28.22
CA TYR A 127 12.55 19.48 -27.99
C TYR A 127 12.11 19.91 -26.60
N GLU A 128 11.44 21.07 -26.51
CA GLU A 128 10.66 21.44 -25.33
C GLU A 128 9.80 20.25 -24.88
N SER A 129 9.72 20.04 -23.56
CA SER A 129 9.05 18.95 -22.83
C SER A 129 7.55 18.79 -23.13
N SER A 130 7.19 18.54 -24.38
CA SER A 130 5.84 18.42 -24.92
C SER A 130 5.54 16.97 -25.27
N GLY A 131 5.83 16.05 -24.35
CA GLY A 131 5.64 14.62 -24.60
C GLY A 131 5.82 13.73 -23.36
N GLY A 132 5.30 14.16 -22.21
CA GLY A 132 5.17 13.30 -21.02
C GLY A 132 6.26 13.46 -19.96
N GLY A 133 5.97 14.28 -18.94
CA GLY A 133 6.55 14.10 -17.60
C GLY A 133 7.58 15.11 -17.09
N GLY A 134 8.10 16.03 -17.90
CA GLY A 134 9.15 16.98 -17.49
C GLY A 134 8.66 18.20 -16.70
N GLY A 135 8.33 18.04 -15.42
CA GLY A 135 8.33 19.15 -14.44
C GLY A 135 9.18 18.73 -13.26
N ALA A 136 9.89 19.69 -12.62
CA ALA A 136 10.93 19.48 -11.60
C ALA A 136 10.78 18.15 -10.85
N SER A 137 11.42 17.14 -11.41
CA SER A 137 11.09 15.76 -11.13
C SER A 137 11.92 15.23 -9.97
N LEU A 138 11.60 14.03 -9.47
CA LEU A 138 12.47 13.35 -8.52
C LEU A 138 13.91 13.10 -9.05
N SER A 139 14.21 13.41 -10.32
CA SER A 139 15.59 13.54 -10.82
C SER A 139 16.35 14.76 -10.27
N ASP A 140 15.67 15.75 -9.70
CA ASP A 140 16.24 16.96 -9.11
C ASP A 140 16.46 16.80 -7.59
N LEU A 141 16.45 15.57 -7.08
CA LEU A 141 16.83 15.30 -5.69
C LEU A 141 18.28 15.70 -5.48
N SER A 142 18.54 16.57 -4.50
CA SER A 142 19.91 16.93 -4.15
C SER A 142 20.62 15.75 -3.50
N ALA A 143 21.96 15.73 -3.57
CA ALA A 143 22.77 14.73 -2.88
C ALA A 143 22.48 14.70 -1.36
N GLU A 144 22.22 15.85 -0.76
CA GLU A 144 21.83 15.96 0.65
C GLU A 144 20.46 15.32 0.92
N GLN A 145 19.46 15.56 0.06
CA GLN A 145 18.15 14.92 0.17
C GLN A 145 18.27 13.40 0.04
N LEU A 146 19.05 12.91 -0.93
CA LEU A 146 19.25 11.48 -1.14
C LEU A 146 19.97 10.84 0.07
N ALA A 147 20.96 11.50 0.64
CA ALA A 147 21.63 11.04 1.86
C ALA A 147 20.65 10.95 3.05
N LYS A 148 19.82 11.97 3.25
CA LYS A 148 18.77 11.95 4.29
C LYS A 148 17.75 10.84 4.07
N ILE A 149 17.33 10.62 2.82
CA ILE A 149 16.41 9.53 2.45
C ILE A 149 17.05 8.17 2.72
N ASN A 150 18.34 7.98 2.39
CA ASN A 150 19.03 6.72 2.65
C ASN A 150 19.18 6.43 4.15
N VAL A 151 19.56 7.44 4.95
CA VAL A 151 19.61 7.29 6.42
C VAL A 151 18.24 6.93 6.98
N LEU A 152 17.18 7.58 6.51
CA LEU A 152 15.82 7.25 6.90
C LEU A 152 15.43 5.83 6.46
N HIS A 153 15.81 5.42 5.24
CA HIS A 153 15.52 4.08 4.71
C HIS A 153 16.09 2.97 5.59
N VAL A 154 17.36 3.07 5.98
CA VAL A 154 18.01 2.09 6.87
C VAL A 154 17.27 2.01 8.20
N LYS A 155 16.93 3.15 8.81
CA LYS A 155 16.17 3.17 10.06
C LYS A 155 14.80 2.50 9.94
N ILE A 156 14.10 2.72 8.83
CA ILE A 156 12.78 2.12 8.61
C ILE A 156 12.90 0.61 8.37
N ILE A 157 13.95 0.13 7.70
CA ILE A 157 14.21 -1.32 7.57
C ILE A 157 14.38 -1.96 8.96
N ASP A 158 15.14 -1.34 9.86
CA ASP A 158 15.31 -1.87 11.23
C ASP A 158 13.99 -1.97 11.99
N GLU A 159 13.11 -0.97 11.87
CA GLU A 159 11.77 -1.02 12.47
C GLU A 159 10.87 -2.08 11.80
N GLU A 160 10.93 -2.22 10.48
CA GLU A 160 10.22 -3.27 9.75
C GLU A 160 10.65 -4.67 10.19
N GLU A 161 11.96 -4.89 10.38
CA GLU A 161 12.47 -6.18 10.85
C GLU A 161 12.00 -6.51 12.26
N LYS A 162 11.99 -5.53 13.17
CA LYS A 162 11.44 -5.72 14.52
C LYS A 162 9.99 -6.15 14.47
N MET A 163 9.17 -5.49 13.66
CA MET A 163 7.75 -5.83 13.53
C MET A 163 7.53 -7.17 12.83
N THR A 164 8.31 -7.48 11.79
CA THR A 164 8.24 -8.78 11.11
C THR A 164 8.56 -9.92 12.07
N LYS A 165 9.56 -9.76 12.96
CA LYS A 165 9.83 -10.75 14.01
C LYS A 165 8.63 -10.96 14.94
N LYS A 166 7.96 -9.88 15.36
CA LYS A 166 6.73 -9.99 16.19
C LYS A 166 5.62 -10.76 15.47
N VAL A 167 5.39 -10.50 14.18
CA VAL A 167 4.39 -11.25 13.38
C VAL A 167 4.80 -12.71 13.23
N SER A 168 6.07 -13.01 12.98
CA SER A 168 6.56 -14.39 12.87
C SER A 168 6.33 -15.17 14.17
N SER A 169 6.65 -14.60 15.33
CA SER A 169 6.35 -15.25 16.62
C SER A 169 4.85 -15.50 16.78
N LEU A 170 4.00 -14.52 16.44
CA LEU A 170 2.56 -14.67 16.52
C LEU A 170 2.02 -15.80 15.61
N GLN A 171 2.63 -16.00 14.45
CA GLN A 171 2.28 -17.10 13.54
C GLN A 171 2.73 -18.45 14.09
N GLU A 172 3.89 -18.53 14.75
CA GLU A 172 4.39 -19.74 15.41
C GLU A 172 3.51 -20.13 16.62
N ASP A 173 3.05 -19.15 17.40
CA ASP A 173 2.18 -19.36 18.57
C ASP A 173 0.86 -20.09 18.22
N ALA A 174 0.42 -20.06 16.95
CA ALA A 174 -0.78 -20.76 16.51
C ALA A 174 -0.62 -22.30 16.55
N ALA A 175 0.62 -22.79 16.58
CA ALA A 175 0.97 -24.19 16.72
C ALA A 175 1.45 -24.54 18.14
N ASP A 176 1.25 -23.65 19.12
CA ASP A 176 1.63 -23.85 20.52
C ASP A 176 0.40 -24.15 21.41
N ILE A 177 0.62 -24.32 22.71
CA ILE A 177 -0.39 -24.49 23.74
C ILE A 177 -1.22 -23.20 23.86
N PRO A 178 -2.56 -23.29 23.96
CA PRO A 178 -3.35 -24.51 24.07
C PRO A 178 -3.83 -25.09 22.73
N ILE A 179 -3.61 -24.41 21.61
CA ILE A 179 -4.22 -24.72 20.32
C ILE A 179 -3.82 -26.12 19.85
N ALA A 180 -2.51 -26.41 19.80
CA ALA A 180 -2.02 -27.69 19.30
C ALA A 180 -2.39 -28.88 20.19
N THR A 181 -2.33 -28.71 21.52
CA THR A 181 -2.66 -29.78 22.47
C THR A 181 -4.14 -30.11 22.46
N VAL A 182 -5.01 -29.09 22.44
CA VAL A 182 -6.45 -29.31 22.35
C VAL A 182 -6.80 -29.97 21.01
N ALA A 183 -6.21 -29.51 19.91
CA ALA A 183 -6.44 -30.12 18.59
C ALA A 183 -6.02 -31.60 18.54
N TYR A 184 -5.00 -32.01 19.30
CA TYR A 184 -4.58 -33.40 19.41
C TYR A 184 -5.51 -34.25 20.29
N GLU A 185 -6.04 -33.68 21.36
CA GLU A 185 -6.88 -34.39 22.34
C GLU A 185 -8.35 -34.56 21.89
N MET A 186 -8.83 -33.68 21.02
CA MET A 186 -10.22 -33.72 20.53
C MET A 186 -10.48 -34.93 19.63
N GLU A 187 -11.65 -35.56 19.82
CA GLU A 187 -12.06 -36.73 19.04
C GLU A 187 -12.38 -36.35 17.59
N ASN A 188 -13.05 -35.22 17.37
CA ASN A 188 -13.33 -34.69 16.05
C ASN A 188 -12.63 -33.34 15.81
N VAL A 189 -12.19 -33.12 14.57
CA VAL A 189 -11.49 -31.91 14.16
C VAL A 189 -12.43 -30.70 14.19
N GLY A 190 -12.00 -29.61 14.84
CA GLY A 190 -12.70 -28.32 14.82
C GLY A 190 -13.89 -28.23 15.76
N GLU A 191 -13.97 -29.11 16.77
CA GLU A 191 -14.97 -28.99 17.82
C GLU A 191 -14.82 -27.66 18.59
N PRO A 192 -15.93 -26.99 18.96
CA PRO A 192 -15.87 -25.75 19.71
C PRO A 192 -15.14 -25.94 21.05
N ASN A 193 -14.15 -25.09 21.32
CA ASN A 193 -13.39 -25.14 22.55
C ASN A 193 -13.10 -23.74 23.09
N VAL A 194 -13.60 -23.45 24.29
CA VAL A 194 -13.48 -22.12 24.92
C VAL A 194 -12.02 -21.70 25.14
N VAL A 195 -11.13 -22.65 25.44
CA VAL A 195 -9.72 -22.37 25.69
C VAL A 195 -8.99 -22.02 24.39
N VAL A 196 -9.32 -22.72 23.30
CA VAL A 196 -8.81 -22.40 21.95
C VAL A 196 -9.35 -21.05 21.48
N ASP A 197 -10.65 -20.80 21.63
CA ASP A 197 -11.26 -19.53 21.27
C ASP A 197 -10.58 -18.35 21.99
N GLN A 198 -10.34 -18.47 23.30
CA GLN A 198 -9.61 -17.45 24.07
C GLN A 198 -8.16 -17.25 23.60
N ALA A 199 -7.50 -18.31 23.15
CA ALA A 199 -6.14 -18.22 22.61
C ALA A 199 -6.14 -17.50 21.25
N LEU A 200 -7.09 -17.85 20.37
CA LEU A 200 -7.27 -17.19 19.07
C LEU A 200 -7.68 -15.72 19.23
N ASP A 201 -8.55 -15.39 20.18
CA ASP A 201 -8.92 -14.00 20.51
C ASP A 201 -7.68 -13.18 20.91
N LYS A 202 -6.79 -13.73 21.75
CA LYS A 202 -5.52 -13.07 22.10
C LYS A 202 -4.61 -12.88 20.89
N GLN A 203 -4.61 -13.84 19.96
CA GLN A 203 -3.86 -13.69 18.71
C GLN A 203 -4.45 -12.57 17.85
N GLU A 204 -5.78 -12.50 17.70
CA GLU A 204 -6.46 -11.43 16.97
C GLU A 204 -6.21 -10.06 17.59
N GLU A 205 -6.18 -9.95 18.92
CA GLU A 205 -5.81 -8.72 19.62
C GLU A 205 -4.36 -8.31 19.35
N ALA A 206 -3.43 -9.27 19.30
CA ALA A 206 -2.03 -9.01 18.96
C ALA A 206 -1.88 -8.55 17.51
N MET A 207 -2.60 -9.19 16.58
CA MET A 207 -2.69 -8.74 15.18
C MET A 207 -3.26 -7.32 15.09
N ALA A 208 -4.29 -6.98 15.87
CA ALA A 208 -4.87 -5.64 15.90
C ALA A 208 -3.82 -4.59 16.32
N ARG A 209 -3.04 -4.87 17.37
CA ARG A 209 -1.97 -3.96 17.82
C ARG A 209 -0.87 -3.78 16.76
N LEU A 210 -0.43 -4.88 16.14
CA LEU A 210 0.59 -4.85 15.09
C LEU A 210 0.13 -4.09 13.84
N LEU A 211 -1.15 -4.23 13.47
CA LEU A 211 -1.77 -3.46 12.40
C LEU A 211 -1.66 -1.95 12.65
N VAL A 212 -2.00 -1.51 13.86
CA VAL A 212 -1.96 -0.10 14.27
C VAL A 212 -0.52 0.41 14.32
N GLU A 213 0.41 -0.36 14.89
CA GLU A 213 1.85 -0.04 14.85
C GLU A 213 2.34 0.13 13.41
N ALA A 214 1.91 -0.74 12.49
CA ALA A 214 2.35 -0.72 11.10
C ALA A 214 1.76 0.47 10.32
N ASP A 215 0.50 0.82 10.58
CA ASP A 215 -0.11 2.02 10.02
C ASP A 215 0.54 3.30 10.52
N ASN A 216 0.87 3.37 11.82
CA ASN A 216 1.63 4.48 12.37
C ASN A 216 3.00 4.59 11.70
N LEU A 217 3.72 3.48 11.52
CA LEU A 217 5.01 3.46 10.83
C LEU A 217 4.88 3.94 9.37
N ARG A 218 3.85 3.52 8.63
CA ARG A 218 3.59 3.98 7.26
C ARG A 218 3.36 5.49 7.21
N VAL A 219 2.47 6.01 8.05
CA VAL A 219 2.10 7.43 8.07
C VAL A 219 3.28 8.30 8.48
N ASP A 220 4.02 7.90 9.51
CA ASP A 220 5.21 8.60 9.98
C ASP A 220 6.33 8.59 8.94
N THR A 221 6.58 7.44 8.29
CA THR A 221 7.54 7.33 7.20
C THR A 221 7.18 8.27 6.05
N LEU A 222 5.90 8.27 5.65
CA LEU A 222 5.41 9.13 4.57
C LEU A 222 5.62 10.61 4.92
N ALA A 223 5.27 11.02 6.14
CA ALA A 223 5.46 12.39 6.61
C ALA A 223 6.95 12.79 6.65
N LYS A 224 7.84 11.90 7.09
CA LYS A 224 9.29 12.14 7.13
C LYS A 224 9.90 12.27 5.74
N ILE A 225 9.49 11.43 4.78
CA ILE A 225 9.92 11.57 3.38
C ILE A 225 9.50 12.96 2.87
N LEU A 226 8.25 13.36 3.07
CA LEU A 226 7.75 14.66 2.63
C LEU A 226 8.43 15.84 3.34
N GLY A 227 8.94 15.66 4.55
CA GLY A 227 9.76 16.66 5.25
C GLY A 227 11.16 16.83 4.67
N ILE A 228 11.67 15.85 3.91
CA ILE A 228 12.96 15.94 3.20
C ILE A 228 12.77 16.54 1.80
N LEU A 229 11.66 16.23 1.15
CA LEU A 229 11.36 16.65 -0.22
C LEU A 229 10.90 18.12 -0.28
N SER A 230 11.17 18.77 -1.42
CA SER A 230 10.52 20.04 -1.75
C SER A 230 9.03 19.83 -2.03
N PRO A 231 8.19 20.88 -2.03
CA PRO A 231 6.75 20.75 -2.29
C PRO A 231 6.44 20.05 -3.62
N VAL A 232 7.19 20.41 -4.68
CA VAL A 232 7.02 19.81 -6.01
C VAL A 232 7.43 18.34 -6.01
N GLN A 233 8.60 18.01 -5.46
CA GLN A 233 9.07 16.63 -5.35
C GLN A 233 8.11 15.76 -4.51
N GLY A 234 7.60 16.30 -3.41
CA GLY A 234 6.64 15.63 -2.54
C GLY A 234 5.30 15.37 -3.25
N ALA A 235 4.80 16.35 -4.00
CA ALA A 235 3.59 16.20 -4.80
C ALA A 235 3.75 15.18 -5.93
N ASP A 236 4.88 15.18 -6.64
CA ASP A 236 5.19 14.18 -7.67
C ASP A 236 5.31 12.77 -7.08
N PHE A 237 5.99 12.64 -5.94
CA PHE A 237 6.11 11.38 -5.21
C PHE A 237 4.73 10.84 -4.79
N LEU A 238 3.87 11.68 -4.21
CA LEU A 238 2.50 11.30 -3.84
C LEU A 238 1.64 10.93 -5.05
N LEU A 239 1.76 11.68 -6.15
CA LEU A 239 1.06 11.39 -7.39
C LEU A 239 1.46 10.02 -7.93
N ALA A 240 2.75 9.73 -7.98
CA ALA A 240 3.26 8.43 -8.43
C ALA A 240 2.82 7.30 -7.50
N GLY A 241 2.89 7.49 -6.18
CA GLY A 241 2.45 6.49 -5.20
C GLY A 241 0.96 6.18 -5.30
N LYS A 242 0.10 7.20 -5.42
CA LYS A 242 -1.35 7.02 -5.61
C LYS A 242 -1.66 6.29 -6.91
N LYS A 243 -1.02 6.69 -8.01
CA LYS A 243 -1.16 6.01 -9.31
C LYS A 243 -0.76 4.54 -9.21
N LEU A 244 0.40 4.25 -8.61
CA LEU A 244 0.89 2.88 -8.45
C LEU A 244 -0.10 2.03 -7.64
N HIS A 245 -0.58 2.55 -6.50
CA HIS A 245 -1.53 1.83 -5.65
C HIS A 245 -2.84 1.51 -6.40
N LEU A 246 -3.45 2.51 -7.05
CA LEU A 246 -4.69 2.29 -7.82
C LEU A 246 -4.45 1.37 -9.03
N SER A 247 -3.32 1.50 -9.72
CA SER A 247 -2.97 0.62 -10.83
C SER A 247 -2.77 -0.83 -10.40
N MET A 248 -2.15 -1.07 -9.24
CA MET A 248 -2.01 -2.42 -8.69
C MET A 248 -3.36 -3.08 -8.44
N HIS A 249 -4.33 -2.32 -7.92
CA HIS A 249 -5.70 -2.81 -7.74
C HIS A 249 -6.34 -3.21 -9.07
N GLU A 250 -6.35 -2.29 -10.05
CA GLU A 250 -6.93 -2.55 -11.38
C GLU A 250 -6.25 -3.71 -12.11
N TRP A 251 -4.91 -3.79 -12.06
CA TRP A 251 -4.16 -4.90 -12.65
C TRP A 251 -4.46 -6.23 -11.96
N GLY A 252 -4.60 -6.24 -10.65
CA GLY A 252 -5.01 -7.42 -9.88
C GLY A 252 -6.39 -7.92 -10.32
N THR A 253 -7.40 -7.06 -10.27
CA THR A 253 -8.78 -7.38 -10.69
C THR A 253 -8.85 -7.87 -12.13
N MET A 254 -8.12 -7.21 -13.04
CA MET A 254 -8.09 -7.59 -14.45
C MET A 254 -7.47 -8.98 -14.67
N ARG A 255 -6.41 -9.31 -13.94
CA ARG A 255 -5.76 -10.63 -14.01
C ARG A 255 -6.66 -11.73 -13.50
N ASP A 256 -7.40 -11.48 -12.42
CA ASP A 256 -8.34 -12.46 -11.86
C ASP A 256 -9.51 -12.73 -12.82
N ARG A 257 -10.05 -11.67 -13.45
CA ARG A 257 -11.08 -11.83 -14.48
C ARG A 257 -10.58 -12.73 -15.61
N ARG A 258 -9.40 -12.43 -16.20
CA ARG A 258 -8.82 -13.25 -17.28
C ARG A 258 -8.63 -14.71 -16.89
N ARG A 259 -8.18 -14.98 -15.66
CA ARG A 259 -7.98 -16.36 -15.17
C ARG A 259 -9.29 -17.14 -15.06
N ARG A 260 -10.37 -16.49 -14.61
CA ARG A 260 -11.72 -17.09 -14.57
C ARG A 260 -12.23 -17.37 -15.98
N ASP A 261 -12.08 -16.41 -16.89
CA ASP A 261 -12.56 -16.55 -18.27
C ASP A 261 -11.83 -17.70 -19.00
N CYS A 262 -10.52 -17.86 -18.81
CA CYS A 262 -9.76 -18.98 -19.38
C CYS A 262 -10.18 -20.37 -18.85
N MET A 263 -10.66 -20.46 -17.60
CA MET A 263 -11.15 -21.72 -17.03
C MET A 263 -12.45 -22.16 -17.71
N VAL A 264 -13.35 -21.22 -18.00
CA VAL A 264 -14.63 -21.48 -18.67
C VAL A 264 -14.44 -21.96 -20.11
N ASP A 265 -13.49 -21.36 -20.85
CA ASP A 265 -13.20 -21.75 -22.24
C ASP A 265 -12.57 -23.16 -22.35
N THR A 266 -11.88 -23.61 -21.30
CA THR A 266 -11.24 -24.94 -21.27
C THR A 266 -12.25 -26.04 -20.94
N GLU A 267 -13.21 -25.78 -20.04
CA GLU A 267 -14.29 -26.71 -19.70
C GLU A 267 -15.31 -26.86 -20.84
N GLY A 268 -15.56 -25.81 -21.63
CA GLY A 268 -16.42 -25.86 -22.81
C GLY A 268 -15.86 -26.68 -23.98
N ASN A 269 -14.55 -26.89 -24.04
CA ASN A 269 -13.89 -27.62 -25.13
C ASN A 269 -13.57 -29.09 -24.78
N ALA A 270 -13.63 -29.47 -23.50
CA ALA A 270 -13.39 -30.84 -23.04
C ALA A 270 -14.63 -31.75 -23.14
N GLY A 271 -15.82 -31.21 -23.44
CA GLY A 271 -17.07 -31.97 -23.58
C GLY A 271 -17.42 -32.39 -25.02
N GLY A 272 -16.53 -32.16 -26.00
CA GLY A 272 -16.85 -32.30 -27.44
C GLY A 272 -16.29 -33.54 -28.16
N GLU A 273 -15.43 -34.35 -27.53
CA GLU A 273 -14.80 -35.50 -28.18
C GLU A 273 -15.10 -36.83 -27.48
N GLU A 274 -16.38 -37.12 -27.21
CA GLU A 274 -16.86 -38.50 -27.11
C GLU A 274 -18.21 -38.63 -27.83
N GLY A 275 -18.18 -38.99 -29.11
CA GLY A 275 -19.37 -39.50 -29.81
C GLY A 275 -19.51 -39.12 -31.28
N LYS A 276 -18.71 -39.76 -32.16
CA LYS A 276 -19.16 -40.62 -33.27
C LYS A 276 -18.04 -41.01 -34.20
#